data_AF-A0A9E5DYH3-F1
#
_entry.id   AF-A0A9E5DYH3-F1
#
_cell.length_a   1.000
_cell.length_b   1.000
_cell.length_c   1.000
_cell.angle_alpha   90.00
_cell.angle_beta   90.00
_cell.angle_gamma   90.00
#
_symmetry.space_group_name_H-M   'P 1'
#
loop_
_entity.id
_entity.type
_entity.pdbx_description
1 polymer ?
#
loop_
_entity_poly.entity_id
_entity_poly.type
_entity_poly.pdbx_seq_one_letter_code
_entity_poly.pdbx_strand_id
1 'polypeptide(L)'
;MREELDFDAGLIASHGYEGYRGEERLYWYDDFPHPNDPALAPTFPHHKHIPPDIKHDRVPASQFSFTRPNLPILIAEIEELIKRGY
;
A
#
# COMPACT_ATOMS: atom_id res chain seq x y z
N MET A 1 5.80 10.22 -1.48
CA MET A 1 5.66 8.80 -1.89
C MET A 1 7.04 8.18 -1.97
N ARG A 2 7.37 7.22 -1.10
CA ARG A 2 8.64 6.48 -1.10
C ARG A 2 8.52 5.26 -0.20
N GLU A 3 9.38 4.26 -0.42
CA GLU A 3 9.78 3.30 0.60
C GLU A 3 11.08 3.81 1.22
N GLU A 4 11.10 4.02 2.52
CA GLU A 4 12.27 4.50 3.25
C GLU A 4 12.92 3.34 3.98
N LEU A 5 14.20 3.10 3.71
CA LEU A 5 14.97 2.00 4.28
C LEU A 5 15.90 2.52 5.37
N ASP A 6 15.82 1.93 6.56
CA ASP A 6 16.80 2.08 7.61
C ASP A 6 17.74 0.87 7.57
N PHE A 7 18.95 1.08 7.04
CA PHE A 7 19.94 0.03 6.90
C PHE A 7 20.57 -0.38 8.24
N ASP A 8 20.63 0.52 9.22
CA ASP A 8 21.16 0.21 10.55
C ASP A 8 20.17 -0.68 11.32
N ALA A 9 18.87 -0.38 11.20
CA ALA A 9 17.80 -1.21 11.77
C ALA A 9 17.49 -2.47 10.95
N GLY A 10 17.85 -2.49 9.66
CA GLY A 10 17.52 -3.57 8.73
C GLY A 10 16.02 -3.65 8.41
N LEU A 11 15.32 -2.50 8.42
CA LEU A 11 13.87 -2.40 8.28
C LEU A 11 13.48 -1.33 7.26
N ILE A 12 12.24 -1.42 6.78
CA ILE A 12 11.55 -0.30 6.16
C ILE A 12 11.02 0.59 7.28
N ALA A 13 11.43 1.85 7.29
CA ALA A 13 11.05 2.84 8.27
C ALA A 13 9.68 3.47 7.97
N SER A 14 9.38 3.66 6.68
CA SER A 14 8.06 4.06 6.22
C SER A 14 7.80 3.64 4.78
N HIS A 15 6.53 3.54 4.38
CA HIS A 15 6.19 3.32 2.98
C HIS A 15 4.92 4.05 2.53
N GLY A 16 4.88 4.35 1.24
CA GLY A 16 3.65 4.75 0.55
C GLY A 16 3.79 4.61 -0.95
N TYR A 17 2.71 4.21 -1.62
CA TYR A 17 2.68 3.83 -3.04
C TYR A 17 1.36 4.20 -3.70
N GLU A 18 1.37 4.81 -4.88
CA GLU A 18 0.18 5.31 -5.59
C GLU A 18 0.20 4.75 -7.02
N GLY A 19 -0.92 4.18 -7.43
CA GLY A 19 -1.16 3.77 -8.80
C GLY A 19 -2.02 4.80 -9.52
N TYR A 20 -1.56 5.27 -10.68
CA TYR A 20 -2.30 6.21 -11.52
C TYR A 20 -2.47 5.68 -12.95
N ARG A 21 -3.59 6.01 -13.57
CA ARG A 21 -3.83 5.90 -15.01
C ARG A 21 -4.15 7.29 -15.56
N GLY A 22 -3.15 7.92 -16.17
CA GLY A 22 -3.25 9.35 -16.47
C GLY A 22 -3.42 10.15 -15.17
N GLU A 23 -4.51 10.91 -15.07
CA GLU A 23 -4.84 11.70 -13.86
C GLU A 23 -5.70 10.91 -12.86
N GLU A 24 -6.21 9.74 -13.24
CA GLU A 24 -7.04 8.90 -12.38
C GLU A 24 -6.16 8.13 -11.38
N ARG A 25 -6.32 8.40 -10.08
CA ARG A 25 -5.69 7.59 -9.03
C ARG A 25 -6.49 6.31 -8.82
N LEU A 26 -5.90 5.18 -9.20
CA LEU A 26 -6.52 3.86 -9.11
C LEU A 26 -6.51 3.30 -7.68
N TYR A 27 -5.43 3.53 -6.93
CA TYR A 27 -5.27 3.10 -5.54
C TYR A 27 -4.08 3.80 -4.90
N TRP A 28 -3.96 3.69 -3.57
CA TRP A 28 -2.67 3.84 -2.90
C TRP A 28 -2.52 2.93 -1.68
N TYR A 29 -1.29 2.74 -1.23
CA TYR A 29 -0.94 2.10 0.03
C TYR A 29 -0.20 3.11 0.89
N ASP A 30 -0.41 3.07 2.20
CA ASP A 30 0.40 3.78 3.19
C ASP A 30 0.40 3.07 4.55
N ASP A 31 1.23 3.56 5.45
CA ASP A 31 1.43 3.07 6.81
C ASP A 31 0.91 4.05 7.88
N PHE A 32 0.02 4.98 7.51
CA PHE A 32 -0.59 5.88 8.49
C PHE A 32 -1.52 5.09 9.42
N PRO A 33 -1.32 5.15 10.75
CA PRO A 33 -2.04 4.29 11.67
C PRO A 33 -3.51 4.70 11.82
N HIS A 34 -4.41 3.71 11.74
CA HIS A 34 -5.84 3.84 12.03
C HIS A 34 -6.25 2.96 13.22
N PRO A 35 -5.81 3.27 14.45
CA PRO A 35 -5.99 2.37 15.61
C PRO A 35 -7.44 2.16 16.04
N ASN A 36 -8.35 3.05 15.62
CA ASN A 36 -9.77 2.98 15.96
C ASN A 36 -10.60 2.25 14.89
N ASP A 37 -9.97 1.80 13.80
CA ASP A 37 -10.64 1.03 12.75
C ASP A 37 -10.39 -0.48 12.94
N PRO A 38 -11.35 -1.24 13.50
CA PRO A 38 -11.16 -2.66 13.73
C PRO A 38 -11.01 -3.47 12.43
N ALA A 39 -11.48 -2.95 11.28
CA ALA A 39 -11.33 -3.63 10.00
C ALA A 39 -9.87 -3.66 9.54
N LEU A 40 -9.05 -2.68 9.94
CA LEU A 40 -7.64 -2.55 9.54
C LEU A 40 -6.67 -3.15 10.57
N ALA A 41 -7.14 -3.51 11.75
CA ALA A 41 -6.34 -4.12 12.81
C ALA A 41 -5.50 -5.35 12.35
N PRO A 42 -5.98 -6.25 11.46
CA PRO A 42 -5.21 -7.42 11.05
C PRO A 42 -3.89 -7.11 10.33
N THR A 43 -3.76 -5.92 9.76
CA THR A 43 -2.58 -5.53 8.98
C THR A 43 -1.97 -4.22 9.48
N PHE A 44 -2.32 -3.78 10.69
CA PHE A 44 -1.88 -2.50 11.24
C PHE A 44 -0.36 -2.32 11.13
N PRO A 45 0.13 -1.18 10.61
CA PRO A 45 -0.63 -0.02 10.11
C PRO A 45 -0.96 -0.08 8.61
N HIS A 46 -0.52 -1.13 7.92
CA HIS A 46 -0.59 -1.26 6.47
C HIS A 46 -2.03 -1.39 5.96
N HIS A 47 -2.39 -0.52 5.03
CA HIS A 47 -3.68 -0.57 4.38
C HIS A 47 -3.60 -0.04 2.95
N LYS A 48 -4.63 -0.35 2.17
CA LYS A 48 -4.81 0.12 0.80
C LYS A 48 -6.07 0.95 0.70
N HIS A 49 -5.96 2.08 0.03
CA HIS A 49 -7.04 2.94 -0.39
C HIS A 49 -7.53 2.58 -1.79
N ILE A 50 -8.85 2.40 -1.95
CA ILE A 50 -9.48 1.93 -3.19
C ILE A 50 -10.74 2.73 -3.56
N PRO A 51 -11.10 2.90 -4.84
CA PRO A 51 -12.37 3.50 -5.25
C PRO A 51 -13.59 2.69 -4.74
N PRO A 52 -14.79 3.28 -4.69
CA PRO A 52 -15.16 4.59 -5.24
C PRO A 52 -14.82 5.79 -4.35
N ASP A 53 -14.87 5.68 -3.02
CA ASP A 53 -14.50 6.77 -2.11
C ASP A 53 -13.08 6.58 -1.59
N ILE A 54 -12.11 6.75 -2.48
CA ILE A 54 -10.71 6.39 -2.24
C ILE A 54 -10.08 7.02 -0.99
N LYS A 55 -10.63 8.13 -0.46
CA LYS A 55 -10.14 8.75 0.79
C LYS A 55 -10.63 8.05 2.06
N HIS A 56 -11.73 7.31 1.99
CA HIS A 56 -12.37 6.70 3.14
C HIS A 56 -12.44 5.17 3.02
N ASP A 57 -12.47 4.65 1.80
CA ASP A 57 -12.51 3.22 1.49
C ASP A 57 -11.11 2.62 1.61
N ARG A 58 -10.90 1.88 2.69
CA ARG A 58 -9.64 1.22 3.05
C ARG A 58 -9.83 -0.27 3.18
N VAL A 59 -8.83 -1.04 2.76
CA VAL A 59 -8.78 -2.48 2.96
C VAL A 59 -7.44 -2.91 3.58
N PRO A 60 -7.42 -4.00 4.37
CA PRO A 60 -6.18 -4.55 4.92
C PRO A 60 -5.15 -4.90 3.84
N ALA A 61 -3.87 -4.65 4.09
CA ALA A 61 -2.77 -4.90 3.16
C ALA A 61 -1.75 -5.91 3.73
N SER A 62 -2.16 -7.19 3.86
CA SER A 62 -1.36 -8.23 4.53
C SER A 62 -0.09 -8.65 3.78
N GLN A 63 0.02 -8.24 2.52
CA GLN A 63 1.20 -8.48 1.69
C GLN A 63 2.34 -7.52 2.03
N PHE A 64 2.05 -6.38 2.66
CA PHE A 64 3.03 -5.35 3.01
C PHE A 64 3.64 -5.61 4.39
N SER A 65 4.87 -5.15 4.57
CA SER A 65 5.64 -5.40 5.78
C SER A 65 6.73 -4.35 5.96
N PHE A 66 7.19 -4.21 7.20
CA PHE A 66 8.41 -3.48 7.52
C PHE A 66 9.69 -4.33 7.45
N THR A 67 9.57 -5.67 7.42
CA THR A 67 10.71 -6.60 7.55
C THR A 67 11.09 -7.30 6.24
N ARG A 68 10.39 -6.98 5.13
CA ARG A 68 10.70 -7.48 3.79
C ARG A 68 10.37 -6.42 2.74
N PRO A 69 11.03 -6.43 1.56
CA PRO A 69 10.75 -5.46 0.49
C PRO A 69 9.29 -5.54 0.02
N ASN A 70 8.62 -4.38 -0.12
CA ASN A 70 7.25 -4.35 -0.66
C ASN A 70 7.20 -4.23 -2.19
N LEU A 71 8.27 -3.73 -2.82
CA LEU A 71 8.32 -3.52 -4.27
C LEU A 71 7.94 -4.76 -5.12
N PRO A 72 8.36 -5.99 -4.80
CA PRO A 72 7.97 -7.16 -5.59
C PRO A 72 6.45 -7.40 -5.60
N ILE A 73 5.75 -7.09 -4.50
CA ILE A 73 4.30 -7.21 -4.41
C ILE A 73 3.62 -6.20 -5.34
N LEU A 74 4.09 -4.95 -5.32
CA LEU A 74 3.56 -3.88 -6.17
C LEU A 74 3.78 -4.15 -7.65
N ILE A 75 4.98 -4.62 -8.02
CA ILE A 75 5.29 -4.96 -9.42
C ILE A 75 4.32 -6.04 -9.92
N ALA A 76 4.13 -7.11 -9.15
CA ALA A 76 3.20 -8.18 -9.53
C ALA A 76 1.75 -7.68 -9.66
N GLU A 77 1.32 -6.78 -8.78
CA GLU A 77 0.00 -6.15 -8.87
C GLU A 77 -0.15 -5.30 -10.15
N ILE A 78 0.85 -4.46 -10.46
CA ILE A 78 0.86 -3.62 -11.67
C ILE A 78 0.83 -4.48 -12.93
N GLU A 79 1.62 -5.55 -12.99
CA GLU A 79 1.61 -6.51 -14.10
C GLU A 79 0.22 -7.14 -14.30
N GLU A 80 -0.48 -7.47 -13.23
CA GLU A 80 -1.84 -8.00 -13.29
C GLU A 80 -2.86 -6.96 -13.75
N LEU A 81 -2.72 -5.69 -13.34
CA LEU A 81 -3.55 -4.60 -13.82
C LEU A 81 -3.38 -4.34 -15.32
N ILE A 82 -2.14 -4.36 -15.81
CA ILE A 82 -1.84 -4.24 -17.25
C ILE A 82 -2.51 -5.38 -18.03
N LYS A 83 -2.44 -6.63 -17.54
CA LYS A 83 -3.13 -7.78 -18.17
C LYS A 83 -4.65 -7.60 -18.23
N ARG A 84 -5.24 -6.87 -17.27
CA ARG A 84 -6.67 -6.56 -17.21
C ARG A 84 -7.07 -5.33 -18.04
N GLY A 85 -6.11 -4.68 -18.71
CA GLY A 85 -6.36 -3.53 -19.59
C GLY A 85 -6.53 -2.20 -18.84
N TYR A 86 -5.94 -2.09 -17.64
CA TYR A 86 -5.73 -0.79 -16.99
C TYR A 86 -4.54 -0.06 -17.60
#